data_AF-A0A0B6Z6R2-F1
#
_entry.id   AF-A0A0B6Z6R2-F1
#
_cell.length_a   1.000
_cell.length_b   1.000
_cell.length_c   1.000
_cell.angle_alpha   90.00
_cell.angle_beta   90.00
_cell.angle_gamma   90.00
#
_symmetry.space_group_name_H-M   'P 1'
#
loop_
_entity.id
_entity.type
_entity.pdbx_description
1 polymer ?
#
loop_
_entity_poly.entity_id
_entity_poly.type
_entity_poly.pdbx_seq_one_letter_code
_entity_poly.pdbx_strand_id
1 'polypeptide(L)'
;AESRSCKLQPSDLREGLKVLYLIEGLFHEGTVKALQPPDVYGVLTAGQRGNRPHILCLEEILKWAVLDVRPASVRCLPEGTRVC
;
A
#
# COMPACT_ATOMS: atom_id res chain seq x y z
N ALA A 1 22.87 3.79 -6.17
CA ALA A 1 21.62 4.35 -5.66
C ALA A 1 20.80 3.18 -5.14
N GLU A 2 20.49 3.16 -3.85
CA GLU A 2 19.91 1.99 -3.20
C GLU A 2 18.42 1.88 -3.50
N SER A 3 17.97 0.71 -3.91
CA SER A 3 16.56 0.41 -4.18
C SER A 3 15.81 0.30 -2.86
N ARG A 4 14.83 1.18 -2.64
CA ARG A 4 13.95 1.10 -1.46
C ARG A 4 12.98 -0.07 -1.62
N SER A 5 12.88 -0.93 -0.60
CA SER A 5 11.89 -2.00 -0.55
C SER A 5 10.47 -1.41 -0.53
N CYS A 6 9.58 -1.95 -1.37
CA CYS A 6 8.15 -1.62 -1.34
C CYS A 6 7.33 -2.55 -0.43
N LYS A 7 7.99 -3.52 0.23
CA LYS A 7 7.32 -4.47 1.12
C LYS A 7 6.74 -3.72 2.32
N LEU A 8 5.44 -3.87 2.53
CA LEU A 8 4.76 -3.37 3.71
C LEU A 8 5.04 -4.29 4.91
N GLN A 9 5.40 -3.71 6.05
CA GLN A 9 5.59 -4.42 7.32
C GLN A 9 4.56 -3.97 8.36
N PRO A 10 4.26 -4.80 9.38
CA PRO A 10 3.36 -4.40 10.46
C PRO A 10 3.75 -3.08 11.14
N SER A 11 5.06 -2.82 11.29
CA SER A 11 5.60 -1.60 11.89
C SER A 11 5.37 -0.33 11.06
N ASP A 12 5.08 -0.47 9.76
CA ASP A 12 4.83 0.67 8.88
C ASP A 12 3.38 1.17 9.00
N LEU A 13 2.46 0.29 9.40
CA LEU A 13 1.02 0.54 9.39
C LEU A 13 0.63 1.65 10.37
N ARG A 14 0.15 2.76 9.81
CA ARG A 14 -0.32 3.94 10.54
C ARG A 14 -1.38 4.68 9.73
N GLU A 15 -2.20 5.45 10.43
CA GLU A 15 -3.18 6.35 9.80
C GLU A 15 -2.51 7.23 8.74
N GLY A 16 -3.10 7.30 7.55
CA GLY A 16 -2.62 8.16 6.47
C GLY A 16 -1.45 7.59 5.66
N LEU A 17 -0.94 6.38 5.94
CA LEU A 17 0.11 5.76 5.15
C LEU A 17 -0.37 5.55 3.70
N LYS A 18 0.42 6.03 2.73
CA LYS A 18 0.15 5.80 1.31
C LYS A 18 0.61 4.42 0.88
N VAL A 19 -0.28 3.70 0.22
CA VAL A 19 -0.06 2.35 -0.28
C VAL A 19 -0.60 2.21 -1.69
N LEU A 20 -0.07 1.26 -2.44
CA LEU A 20 -0.73 0.72 -3.62
C LEU A 20 -1.49 -0.52 -3.19
N TYR A 21 -2.80 -0.53 -3.41
CA TYR A 21 -3.70 -1.58 -2.97
C TYR A 21 -4.25 -2.35 -4.17
N LEU A 22 -4.03 -3.66 -4.19
CA LEU A 22 -4.39 -4.55 -5.28
C LEU A 22 -5.84 -5.01 -5.14
N ILE A 23 -6.71 -4.55 -6.04
CA ILE A 23 -8.12 -4.95 -6.13
C ILE A 23 -8.35 -5.50 -7.53
N GLU A 24 -8.88 -6.72 -7.64
CA GLU A 24 -9.28 -7.32 -8.93
C GLU A 24 -8.19 -7.28 -10.02
N GLY A 25 -6.92 -7.37 -9.62
CA GLY A 25 -5.78 -7.36 -10.54
C GLY A 25 -5.24 -5.97 -10.91
N LEU A 26 -5.79 -4.90 -10.34
CA LEU A 26 -5.34 -3.52 -10.55
C LEU A 26 -4.84 -2.90 -9.25
N PHE A 27 -3.74 -2.15 -9.33
CA PHE A 27 -3.25 -1.34 -8.22
C PHE A 27 -3.97 0.00 -8.19
N HIS A 28 -4.56 0.31 -7.04
CA HIS A 28 -5.20 1.58 -6.76
C HIS A 28 -4.38 2.38 -5.74
N GLU A 29 -4.32 3.70 -5.90
CA GLU A 29 -3.81 4.57 -4.83
C GLU A 29 -4.71 4.41 -3.61
N GLY A 30 -4.09 4.00 -2.50
CA GLY A 30 -4.74 3.71 -1.23
C GLY A 30 -4.14 4.53 -0.10
N THR A 31 -4.98 4.87 0.88
CA THR A 31 -4.56 5.46 2.16
C THR A 31 -5.00 4.55 3.30
N VAL A 32 -4.07 4.16 4.16
CA VAL A 32 -4.36 3.32 5.32
C VAL A 32 -5.17 4.10 6.36
N LYS A 33 -6.20 3.45 6.90
CA LYS A 33 -7.00 3.89 8.03
C LYS A 33 -6.78 2.92 9.20
N ALA A 34 -6.27 3.41 10.31
CA ALA A 34 -6.06 2.67 11.54
C ALA A 34 -7.38 2.56 12.32
N LEU A 35 -8.12 1.47 12.07
CA LEU A 35 -9.44 1.27 12.67
C LEU A 35 -9.32 0.73 14.11
N GLN A 36 -8.64 -0.40 14.26
CA GLN A 36 -8.33 -1.00 15.56
C GLN A 36 -6.96 -1.71 15.47
N PRO A 37 -5.85 -0.95 15.51
CA PRO A 37 -4.52 -1.55 15.54
C PRO A 37 -4.31 -2.44 16.78
N PRO A 38 -3.52 -3.52 16.67
CA PRO A 38 -2.76 -3.95 15.49
C PRO A 38 -3.53 -4.89 14.55
N ASP A 39 -4.82 -5.11 14.79
CA ASP A 39 -5.56 -6.23 14.18
C ASP A 39 -6.35 -5.82 12.94
N VAL A 40 -6.97 -4.62 12.97
CA VAL A 40 -7.92 -4.17 11.95
C VAL A 40 -7.49 -2.84 11.35
N TYR A 41 -7.37 -2.84 10.03
CA TYR A 41 -7.04 -1.67 9.23
C TYR A 41 -8.07 -1.49 8.12
N GLY A 42 -8.09 -0.31 7.54
CA GLY A 42 -8.85 0.00 6.35
C GLY A 42 -7.94 0.53 5.25
N VAL A 43 -8.32 0.33 3.99
CA VAL A 43 -7.72 1.07 2.87
C VAL A 43 -8.80 1.91 2.20
N LEU A 44 -8.57 3.22 2.14
CA LEU A 44 -9.37 4.16 1.37
C LEU A 44 -8.76 4.31 -0.02
N THR A 45 -9.51 3.99 -1.07
CA THR A 45 -9.08 4.23 -2.45
C THR A 45 -9.81 5.42 -3.05
N ALA A 46 -9.11 6.19 -3.89
CA ALA A 46 -9.72 7.31 -4.61
C ALA A 46 -10.90 6.83 -5.47
N GLY A 47 -12.02 7.57 -5.45
CA GLY A 47 -13.21 7.27 -6.26
C GLY A 47 -14.25 6.33 -5.61
N GLN A 48 -14.00 5.77 -4.43
CA GLN A 48 -15.03 5.02 -3.68
C GLN A 48 -16.11 5.98 -3.14
N ARG A 49 -17.36 5.80 -3.59
CA ARG A 49 -18.50 6.61 -3.12
C ARG A 49 -18.64 6.50 -1.60
N GLY A 50 -18.67 7.65 -0.93
CA GLY A 50 -18.82 7.72 0.53
C GLY A 50 -17.54 7.49 1.33
N ASN A 51 -16.37 7.44 0.68
CA ASN A 51 -15.06 7.29 1.34
C ASN A 51 -15.06 6.10 2.31
N ARG A 52 -15.70 4.99 1.91
CA ARG A 52 -15.82 3.80 2.74
C ARG A 52 -14.54 2.98 2.62
N PRO A 53 -13.81 2.73 3.71
CA PRO A 53 -12.61 1.92 3.66
C PRO A 53 -12.95 0.45 3.40
N HIS A 54 -12.08 -0.24 2.65
CA HIS A 54 -12.04 -1.69 2.59
C HIS A 54 -11.44 -2.17 3.91
N ILE A 55 -12.25 -2.81 4.76
CA ILE A 55 -11.83 -3.26 6.08
C ILE A 55 -11.09 -4.59 5.92
N LEU A 56 -9.89 -4.67 6.48
CA LEU A 56 -8.96 -5.77 6.34
C LEU A 56 -8.35 -6.12 7.70
N CYS A 57 -8.06 -7.40 7.92
CA CYS A 57 -7.19 -7.80 9.01
C CYS A 57 -5.71 -7.51 8.67
N LEU A 58 -4.83 -7.66 9.67
CA LEU A 58 -3.38 -7.47 9.50
C LEU A 58 -2.81 -8.30 8.33
N GLU A 59 -3.16 -9.59 8.23
CA GLU A 59 -2.63 -10.44 7.17
C GLU A 59 -3.11 -10.02 5.78
N GLU A 60 -4.37 -9.61 5.67
CA GLU A 60 -4.97 -9.16 4.42
C GLU A 60 -4.33 -7.88 3.90
N ILE A 61 -4.14 -6.87 4.77
CA ILE A 61 -3.52 -5.61 4.33
C ILE A 61 -2.06 -5.82 3.92
N LEU A 62 -1.31 -6.67 4.62
CA LEU A 62 0.08 -6.99 4.26
C LEU A 62 0.19 -7.80 2.95
N LYS A 63 -0.86 -8.55 2.60
CA LYS A 63 -0.92 -9.33 1.36
C LYS A 63 -1.31 -8.48 0.16
N TRP A 64 -2.29 -7.59 0.32
CA TRP A 64 -2.91 -6.86 -0.77
C TRP A 64 -2.39 -5.43 -0.95
N ALA A 65 -1.63 -4.90 0.01
CA ALA A 65 -1.05 -3.56 -0.08
C ALA A 65 0.48 -3.59 -0.06
N VAL A 66 1.08 -2.70 -0.85
CA VAL A 66 2.52 -2.41 -0.84
C VAL A 66 2.75 -0.92 -0.63
N LEU A 67 3.93 -0.51 -0.18
CA LEU A 67 4.26 0.90 -0.01
C LEU A 67 4.25 1.62 -1.37
N ASP A 68 3.67 2.84 -1.42
CA ASP A 68 3.82 3.74 -2.57
C ASP A 68 5.27 4.27 -2.61
N VAL A 69 6.16 3.53 -3.27
CA VAL A 69 7.57 3.88 -3.46
C VAL A 69 7.76 4.51 -4.82
N ARG A 70 8.14 5.79 -4.81
CA ARG A 70 8.48 6.53 -6.04
C ARG A 70 10.00 6.51 -6.26
N PRO A 71 10.51 5.83 -7.30
CA PRO A 71 11.93 5.86 -7.59
C PRO A 71 12.36 7.29 -7.99
N ALA A 72 13.46 7.77 -7.42
CA ALA A 72 13.96 9.12 -7.71
C ALA A 72 14.50 9.25 -9.15
N SER A 73 14.91 8.14 -9.77
CA SER A 73 15.36 8.09 -11.16
C SER A 73 15.32 6.66 -11.70
N VAL A 74 15.40 6.53 -13.03
CA VAL A 74 15.53 5.23 -13.72
C VAL A 74 16.79 4.47 -13.29
N ARG A 75 17.83 5.17 -12.83
CA ARG A 75 19.08 4.54 -12.34
C ARG A 75 18.87 3.73 -11.05
N CYS A 76 17.75 3.93 -10.37
CA CYS A 76 17.36 3.16 -9.18
C CYS A 76 16.57 1.88 -9.53
N LEU A 77 16.37 1.59 -10.82
CA LEU A 77 15.61 0.45 -11.33
C LEU A 77 16.56 -0.47 -12.13
N PRO A 78 17.26 -1.41 -11.47
CA PRO A 78 18.09 -2.38 -12.18
C PRO A 78 17.24 -3.24 -13.13
N GLU A 79 17.89 -3.86 -14.12
CA GLU A 79 17.22 -4.75 -15.06
C GLU A 79 16.40 -5.83 -14.34
N GLY A 80 15.18 -6.07 -14.84
CA GLY A 80 14.23 -7.00 -14.22
C GLY A 80 13.35 -6.39 -13.12
N THR A 81 13.56 -5.13 -12.74
CA THR A 81 12.67 -4.44 -11.77
C THR A 81 11.26 -4.30 -12.33
N ARG A 82 10.25 -4.73 -11.55
CA ARG A 82 8.83 -4.63 -11.91
C ARG A 82 8.26 -3.34 -11.34
N VAL A 83 7.52 -2.60 -12.17
CA VAL A 83 6.83 -1.35 -11.82
C VAL A 83 5.37 -1.44 -12.27
N CYS A 84 4.48 -0.65 -11.67
CA CYS A 84 3.06 -0.52 -12.00
C CYS A 84 2.75 0.83 -12.64
#